data_AF-A0A1E4GSY9-F1
#
_entry.id   AF-A0A1E4GSY9-F1
#
_cell.length_a   1.000
_cell.length_b   1.000
_cell.length_c   1.000
_cell.angle_alpha   90.00
_cell.angle_beta   90.00
_cell.angle_gamma   90.00
#
_symmetry.space_group_name_H-M   'P 1'
#
loop_
_entity.id
_entity.type
_entity.pdbx_description
1 polymer ?
#
loop_
_entity_poly.entity_id
_entity_poly.type
_entity_poly.pdbx_seq_one_letter_code
_entity_poly.pdbx_strand_id
1 'polypeptide(L)'
;MRPDRIVLVGVVSATLTACATTPEPTIRTVEVKVPIPVPCAAEAPPRPTYADSPSALKGAPDIAERVRLLLAGREQRDGYIAGLEAASTGCR
;
A
#
# COMPACT_ATOMS: atom_id res chain seq x y z
N MET A 1 11.20 6.70 74.93
CA MET A 1 11.56 7.03 73.52
C MET A 1 11.41 8.54 73.35
N ARG A 2 12.37 9.23 72.72
CA ARG A 2 12.27 10.68 72.51
C ARG A 2 11.32 10.98 71.33
N PRO A 3 10.35 11.89 71.47
CA PRO A 3 9.35 12.17 70.44
C PRO A 3 9.97 12.57 69.09
N ASP A 4 11.14 13.23 69.13
CA ASP A 4 11.89 13.66 67.93
C ASP A 4 12.30 12.49 67.02
N ARG A 5 12.59 11.31 67.60
CA ARG A 5 12.93 10.11 66.83
C ARG A 5 11.72 9.49 66.15
N ILE A 6 10.53 9.62 66.75
CA ILE A 6 9.28 9.11 66.17
C ILE A 6 8.89 9.96 64.96
N VAL A 7 9.02 11.28 65.08
CA VAL A 7 8.76 12.22 63.97
C VAL A 7 9.72 11.96 62.81
N LEU A 8 11.02 11.80 63.08
CA LEU A 8 12.00 11.54 62.03
C LEU A 8 11.74 10.22 61.29
N VAL A 9 11.42 9.15 62.01
CA VAL A 9 11.08 7.85 61.40
C VAL A 9 9.80 7.94 60.57
N GLY A 10 8.79 8.68 61.03
CA GLY A 10 7.56 8.91 60.28
C GLY A 10 7.79 9.64 58.95
N VAL A 11 8.59 10.71 58.96
CA VAL A 11 8.91 11.50 57.75
C VAL A 11 9.70 10.68 56.73
N VAL A 12 10.72 9.95 57.18
CA VAL A 12 11.53 9.10 56.28
C VAL A 12 10.63 8.04 55.64
N SER A 13 9.79 7.37 56.42
CA SER A 13 8.88 6.33 55.91
C SER A 13 7.90 6.87 54.84
N ALA A 14 7.37 8.08 55.04
CA ALA A 14 6.45 8.70 54.09
C ALA A 14 7.12 9.09 52.76
N THR A 15 8.39 9.53 52.79
CA THR A 15 9.12 9.88 51.57
C THR A 15 9.49 8.66 50.73
N LEU A 16 9.72 7.49 51.36
CA LEU A 16 10.06 6.25 50.65
C LEU A 16 8.86 5.61 49.93
N THR A 17 7.62 5.83 50.39
CA THR A 17 6.41 5.22 49.80
C THR A 17 5.75 6.08 48.73
N ALA A 18 6.14 7.36 48.59
CA ALA A 18 5.56 8.28 47.61
C ALA A 18 5.79 7.88 46.14
N CYS A 19 6.84 7.11 45.84
CA CYS A 19 7.12 6.63 44.48
C CYS A 19 6.33 5.38 44.08
N ALA A 20 5.66 4.71 45.04
CA ALA A 20 4.86 3.51 44.78
C ALA A 20 3.43 3.80 44.31
N THR A 21 3.00 5.07 44.32
CA THR A 21 1.68 5.50 43.85
C THR A 21 1.78 5.90 42.38
N THR A 22 1.61 4.95 41.47
CA THR A 22 1.38 5.27 40.05
C THR A 22 -0.07 5.71 39.90
N PRO A 23 -0.35 6.93 39.39
CA PRO A 23 -1.72 7.38 39.15
C PRO A 23 -2.39 6.51 38.09
N GLU A 24 -3.71 6.36 38.18
CA GLU A 24 -4.46 5.54 37.25
C GLU A 24 -4.32 6.08 35.81
N PRO A 25 -3.97 5.23 34.82
CA PRO A 25 -3.71 5.69 33.47
C PRO A 25 -4.98 6.29 32.86
N THR A 26 -4.85 7.47 32.25
CA THR A 26 -5.95 8.06 31.48
C THR A 26 -6.11 7.30 30.17
N ILE A 27 -7.13 6.45 30.07
CA ILE A 27 -7.48 5.76 28.82
C ILE A 27 -8.12 6.76 27.87
N ARG A 28 -7.47 7.02 26.73
CA ARG A 28 -8.02 7.83 25.64
C ARG A 28 -8.31 6.91 24.45
N THR A 29 -9.57 6.78 24.09
CA THR A 29 -9.96 6.13 22.84
C THR A 29 -9.74 7.12 21.69
N VAL A 30 -9.09 6.65 20.63
CA VAL A 30 -8.81 7.46 19.43
C VAL A 30 -9.43 6.73 18.26
N GLU A 31 -10.22 7.45 17.46
CA GLU A 31 -10.73 6.92 16.21
C GLU A 31 -9.60 6.90 15.17
N VAL A 32 -9.31 5.71 14.63
CA VAL A 32 -8.30 5.51 13.58
C VAL A 32 -9.03 5.26 12.26
N LYS A 33 -8.87 6.18 11.31
CA LYS A 33 -9.38 6.01 9.95
C LYS A 33 -8.46 5.06 9.18
N VAL A 34 -8.81 3.77 9.19
CA VAL A 34 -8.12 2.75 8.39
C VAL A 34 -8.65 2.82 6.96
N PRO A 35 -7.80 3.07 5.95
CA PRO A 35 -8.23 3.03 4.56
C PRO A 35 -8.66 1.60 4.20
N ILE A 36 -9.84 1.46 3.60
CA ILE A 36 -10.33 0.20 3.05
C ILE A 36 -10.17 0.20 1.53
N PRO A 37 -9.83 -0.96 0.92
CA PRO A 37 -9.76 -1.07 -0.53
C PRO A 37 -11.16 -0.85 -1.13
N VAL A 38 -11.28 0.10 -2.04
CA VAL A 38 -12.50 0.34 -2.82
C VAL A 38 -12.33 -0.28 -4.22
N PRO A 39 -13.40 -0.82 -4.81
CA PRO A 39 -13.33 -1.32 -6.18
C PRO A 39 -13.06 -0.16 -7.13
N CYS A 40 -12.09 -0.33 -8.03
CA CYS A 40 -11.82 0.68 -9.04
C CYS A 40 -12.92 0.71 -10.10
N ALA A 41 -13.40 1.92 -10.44
CA ALA A 41 -14.41 2.13 -11.48
C ALA A 41 -13.80 2.31 -12.89
N ALA A 42 -12.48 2.17 -13.06
CA ALA A 42 -11.83 2.34 -14.36
C ALA A 42 -12.10 1.13 -15.26
N GLU A 43 -12.63 1.39 -16.46
CA GLU A 43 -12.82 0.41 -17.51
C GLU A 43 -11.47 0.07 -18.16
N ALA A 44 -11.14 -1.22 -18.28
CA ALA A 44 -9.96 -1.65 -19.02
C ALA A 44 -10.16 -1.44 -20.53
N PRO A 45 -9.14 -0.99 -21.27
CA PRO A 45 -9.23 -0.92 -22.72
C PRO A 45 -9.49 -2.31 -23.32
N PRO A 46 -10.21 -2.42 -24.45
CA PRO A 46 -10.42 -3.69 -25.11
C PRO A 46 -9.08 -4.23 -25.63
N ARG A 47 -8.90 -5.55 -25.52
CA ARG A 47 -7.71 -6.22 -26.06
C ARG A 47 -7.72 -6.11 -27.59
N PRO A 48 -6.66 -5.59 -28.23
CA PRO A 48 -6.61 -5.48 -29.67
C PRO A 48 -6.45 -6.85 -30.34
N THR A 49 -6.92 -6.96 -31.58
CA THR A 49 -6.51 -8.06 -32.46
C THR A 49 -5.11 -7.78 -32.96
N TYR A 50 -4.16 -8.64 -32.60
CA TYR A 50 -2.76 -8.42 -32.94
C TYR A 50 -2.46 -8.74 -34.40
N ALA A 51 -1.72 -7.84 -35.05
CA ALA A 51 -1.27 -7.99 -36.44
C ALA A 51 -0.36 -9.22 -36.62
N ASP A 52 0.45 -9.54 -35.62
CA ASP A 52 1.40 -10.66 -35.60
C ASP A 52 0.81 -11.98 -35.10
N SER A 53 -0.46 -12.25 -35.38
CA SER A 53 -1.06 -13.56 -35.07
C SER A 53 -0.25 -14.72 -35.68
N PRO A 54 -0.25 -15.92 -35.06
CA PRO A 54 0.49 -17.07 -35.60
C PRO A 54 0.13 -17.42 -37.05
N SER A 55 -1.15 -17.27 -37.43
CA SER A 55 -1.62 -17.47 -38.80
C SER A 55 -1.11 -16.38 -39.74
N ALA A 56 -1.13 -15.11 -39.34
CA ALA A 56 -0.59 -14.01 -40.15
C ALA A 56 0.92 -14.15 -40.36
N LEU A 57 1.68 -14.48 -39.31
CA LEU A 57 3.12 -14.71 -39.43
C LEU A 57 3.44 -15.90 -40.33
N LYS A 58 2.67 -16.99 -40.24
CA LYS A 58 2.82 -18.17 -41.11
C LYS A 58 2.47 -17.85 -42.56
N GLY A 59 1.48 -16.99 -42.80
CA GLY A 59 1.04 -16.56 -44.12
C GLY A 59 1.88 -15.45 -44.77
N ALA A 60 2.84 -14.86 -44.05
CA ALA A 60 3.70 -13.82 -44.58
C ALA A 60 4.54 -14.35 -45.77
N PRO A 61 4.56 -13.64 -46.92
CA PRO A 61 5.22 -14.08 -48.15
C PRO A 61 6.76 -14.11 -48.05
N ASP A 62 7.33 -13.26 -47.19
CA ASP A 62 8.77 -13.17 -46.97
C ASP A 62 9.09 -12.69 -45.54
N ILE A 63 10.38 -12.61 -45.23
CA ILE A 63 10.85 -12.19 -43.91
C ILE A 63 10.58 -10.71 -43.63
N ALA A 64 10.59 -9.85 -44.66
CA ALA A 64 10.37 -8.43 -44.49
C ALA A 64 8.92 -8.18 -44.05
N GLU A 65 7.97 -8.85 -44.68
CA GLU A 65 6.56 -8.79 -44.30
C GLU A 65 6.31 -9.39 -42.91
N ARG A 66 7.00 -10.49 -42.58
CA ARG A 66 6.93 -11.06 -41.22
C ARG A 66 7.45 -10.09 -40.16
N VAL A 67 8.55 -9.38 -40.43
CA VAL A 67 9.09 -8.36 -39.51
C VAL A 67 8.15 -7.17 -39.39
N ARG A 68 7.51 -6.71 -40.48
CA ARG A 68 6.50 -5.66 -40.41
C ARG A 68 5.33 -6.04 -39.51
N LEU A 69 4.82 -7.26 -39.63
CA LEU A 69 3.74 -7.77 -38.76
C LEU A 69 4.18 -7.75 -37.29
N LEU A 70 5.40 -8.23 -36.98
CA LEU A 70 5.94 -8.22 -35.62
C LEU A 70 6.10 -6.80 -35.05
N LEU A 71 6.59 -5.85 -35.85
CA LEU A 71 6.71 -4.45 -35.44
C LEU A 71 5.35 -3.82 -35.19
N ALA A 72 4.38 -4.05 -36.07
CA ALA A 72 3.00 -3.60 -35.86
C ALA A 72 2.38 -4.22 -34.59
N GLY A 73 2.59 -5.52 -34.36
CA GLY A 73 2.16 -6.22 -33.16
C GLY A 73 2.79 -5.66 -31.87
N ARG A 74 4.05 -5.24 -31.93
CA ARG A 74 4.74 -4.57 -30.82
C ARG A 74 4.09 -3.23 -30.48
N GLU A 75 3.91 -2.35 -31.46
CA GLU A 75 3.27 -1.04 -31.24
C GLU A 75 1.84 -1.19 -30.67
N GLN A 76 1.09 -2.20 -31.13
CA GLN A 76 -0.22 -2.52 -30.58
C GLN A 76 -0.17 -2.94 -29.10
N ARG A 77 0.86 -3.70 -28.68
CA ARG A 77 1.05 -4.07 -27.27
C ARG A 77 1.44 -2.86 -26.44
N ASP A 78 2.35 -2.03 -26.93
CA ASP A 78 2.81 -0.83 -26.23
C ASP A 78 1.63 0.13 -25.99
N GLY A 79 0.75 0.32 -26.98
CA GLY A 79 -0.48 1.09 -26.83
C GLY A 79 -1.49 0.48 -25.85
N TYR A 80 -1.68 -0.85 -25.89
CA TYR A 80 -2.56 -1.54 -24.94
C TYR A 80 -2.04 -1.46 -23.50
N ILE A 81 -0.72 -1.61 -23.30
CA ILE A 81 -0.06 -1.45 -21.99
C ILE A 81 -0.26 -0.02 -21.49
N ALA A 82 -0.01 0.99 -22.32
CA ALA A 82 -0.22 2.39 -21.93
C ALA A 82 -1.67 2.65 -21.50
N GLY A 83 -2.66 2.07 -22.20
CA GLY A 83 -4.07 2.15 -21.81
C GLY A 83 -4.37 1.47 -20.47
N LEU A 84 -3.78 0.29 -20.22
CA LEU A 84 -3.92 -0.40 -18.93
C LEU A 84 -3.25 0.37 -17.78
N GLU A 85 -2.07 0.93 -18.02
CA GLU A 85 -1.36 1.77 -17.04
C GLU A 85 -2.17 3.01 -16.69
N ALA A 86 -2.77 3.67 -17.67
CA ALA A 86 -3.66 4.81 -17.48
C ALA A 86 -4.89 4.42 -16.65
N ALA A 87 -5.55 3.29 -16.97
CA ALA A 87 -6.66 2.77 -16.18
C ALA A 87 -6.24 2.48 -14.73
N SER A 88 -5.06 1.87 -14.53
CA SER A 88 -4.54 1.56 -13.19
C SER A 88 -4.18 2.80 -12.38
N THR A 89 -3.64 3.84 -13.03
CA THR A 89 -3.27 5.10 -12.39
C THR A 89 -4.50 5.81 -11.83
N GLY A 90 -5.65 5.72 -12.52
CA GLY A 90 -6.91 6.23 -12.01
C GLY A 90 -7.45 5.51 -10.76
N CYS A 91 -6.87 4.36 -10.39
CA CYS A 91 -7.31 3.52 -9.28
C CYS A 91 -6.42 3.59 -8.03
N ARG A 92 -5.24 4.22 -8.13
CA ARG A 92 -4.25 4.26 -7.05
C ARG A 92 -4.56 5.33 -6.01
#